data_AF-A0A521WC37-F1
#
_entry.id   AF-A0A521WC37-F1
#
_cell.length_a   1.000
_cell.length_b   1.000
_cell.length_c   1.000
_cell.angle_alpha   90.00
_cell.angle_beta   90.00
_cell.angle_gamma   90.00
#
_symmetry.space_group_name_H-M   'P 1'
#
loop_
_entity.id
_entity.type
_entity.pdbx_description
1 polymer ?
#
loop_
_entity_poly.entity_id
_entity_poly.type
_entity_poly.pdbx_seq_one_letter_code
_entity_poly.pdbx_strand_id
1 'polypeptide(L)'
;MRNCKEYQELFVEAYYDELPADEMQELMEHLASCSVCSSEFKKLETTLHVMNKRERVEPDEAYWKQYWNTLSTSLENARTGKQPSQQQYNIRFASLPGWAYGVAAMLLIAVGLYLGKFLYSPEPAEHQQEIVSNDTVLNEQQRTKNEVQSTEVQPPISQQDQGQTLPEHSAARTTTSNTKRVTPIINVVDKEARSYLNRSKIMLLGLVNSDEEDPLSLSRQQEVSRSLLQEAIDLKPRLIETDQKRVKQLIEELEVILLQLANIEEESDLPAVELVKKGVDEKSILLKINMEEMRMMKNKDSRKKSDKKEKQNRL
;
A
#
# COMPACT_ATOMS: atom_id res chain seq x y z
N MET A 1 -9.41 -28.79 -24.68
CA MET A 1 -10.02 -28.83 -23.34
C MET A 1 -9.04 -28.18 -22.38
N ARG A 2 -9.46 -27.11 -21.71
CA ARG A 2 -8.67 -26.50 -20.62
C ARG A 2 -8.48 -27.53 -19.51
N ASN A 3 -7.36 -27.47 -18.80
CA ASN A 3 -7.13 -28.37 -17.66
C ASN A 3 -7.85 -27.85 -16.40
N CYS A 4 -7.96 -28.68 -15.36
CA CYS A 4 -8.65 -28.30 -14.13
C CYS A 4 -8.07 -27.03 -13.48
N LYS A 5 -6.75 -26.82 -13.60
CA LYS A 5 -6.07 -25.66 -13.01
C LYS A 5 -6.51 -24.36 -13.68
N GLU A 6 -6.69 -24.37 -14.99
CA GLU A 6 -7.17 -23.21 -15.74
C GLU A 6 -8.60 -22.82 -15.35
N TYR A 7 -9.48 -23.79 -15.09
CA TYR A 7 -10.84 -23.51 -14.60
C TYR A 7 -10.87 -23.03 -13.15
N GLN A 8 -9.99 -23.54 -12.29
CA GLN A 8 -9.88 -23.07 -10.89
C GLN A 8 -9.53 -21.59 -10.80
N GLU A 9 -8.77 -21.05 -11.76
CA GLU A 9 -8.46 -19.61 -11.81
C GLU A 9 -9.71 -18.75 -12.09
N LEU A 10 -10.76 -19.31 -12.71
CA LEU A 10 -12.00 -18.60 -13.03
C LEU A 10 -13.00 -18.57 -11.87
N PHE A 11 -12.77 -19.33 -10.80
CA PHE A 11 -13.75 -19.49 -9.71
C PHE A 11 -14.12 -18.18 -9.03
N VAL A 12 -13.13 -17.32 -8.80
CA VAL A 12 -13.34 -16.02 -8.15
C VAL A 12 -14.14 -15.09 -9.06
N GLU A 13 -13.79 -15.04 -10.34
CA GLU A 13 -14.46 -14.19 -11.33
C GLU A 13 -15.92 -14.65 -11.53
N ALA A 14 -16.15 -15.97 -11.55
CA ALA A 14 -17.49 -16.54 -11.63
C ALA A 14 -18.34 -16.23 -10.39
N TYR A 15 -17.77 -16.30 -9.18
CA TYR A 15 -18.52 -16.01 -7.95
C TYR A 15 -19.01 -14.56 -7.88
N TYR A 16 -18.27 -13.61 -8.44
CA TYR A 16 -18.62 -12.18 -8.46
C TYR A 16 -19.37 -11.75 -9.73
N ASP A 17 -19.85 -12.70 -10.56
CA ASP A 17 -20.50 -12.42 -11.84
C ASP A 17 -19.65 -11.56 -12.80
N GLU A 18 -18.31 -11.64 -12.68
CA GLU A 18 -17.35 -10.90 -13.50
C GLU A 18 -16.90 -11.68 -14.75
N LEU A 19 -17.25 -12.95 -14.84
CA LEU A 19 -16.88 -13.83 -15.93
C LEU A 19 -17.79 -13.62 -17.17
N PRO A 20 -17.24 -13.48 -18.39
CA PRO A 20 -18.05 -13.39 -19.61
C PRO A 20 -19.01 -14.57 -19.77
N ALA A 21 -20.16 -14.36 -20.42
CA ALA A 21 -21.22 -15.36 -20.50
C ALA A 21 -20.79 -16.68 -21.18
N ASP A 22 -19.90 -16.59 -22.18
CA ASP A 22 -19.29 -17.73 -22.87
C ASP A 22 -18.35 -18.51 -21.95
N GLU A 23 -17.46 -17.83 -21.23
CA GLU A 23 -16.56 -18.47 -20.28
C GLU A 23 -17.30 -19.07 -19.07
N MET A 24 -18.39 -18.42 -18.63
CA MET A 24 -19.28 -18.94 -17.60
C MET A 24 -19.93 -20.24 -18.05
N GLN A 25 -20.38 -20.32 -19.30
CA GLN A 25 -20.95 -21.55 -19.84
C GLN A 25 -19.91 -22.68 -19.90
N GLU A 26 -18.69 -22.40 -20.38
CA GLU A 26 -17.59 -23.37 -20.39
C GLU A 26 -17.24 -23.87 -18.98
N LEU A 27 -17.22 -22.97 -17.99
CA LEU A 27 -16.96 -23.31 -16.60
C LEU A 27 -18.07 -24.20 -16.03
N MET A 28 -19.34 -23.89 -16.29
CA MET A 28 -20.48 -24.69 -15.81
C MET A 28 -20.48 -26.10 -16.41
N GLU A 29 -20.14 -26.23 -17.69
CA GLU A 29 -19.97 -27.53 -18.36
C GLU A 29 -18.81 -28.34 -17.72
N HIS A 30 -17.71 -27.68 -17.37
CA HIS A 30 -16.61 -28.32 -16.66
C HIS A 30 -16.99 -28.76 -15.24
N LEU A 31 -17.68 -27.90 -14.48
CA LEU A 31 -18.13 -28.22 -13.12
C LEU A 31 -19.15 -29.37 -13.12
N ALA A 32 -19.95 -29.52 -14.18
CA ALA A 32 -20.86 -30.65 -14.35
C ALA A 32 -20.14 -31.99 -14.62
N SER A 33 -18.96 -31.93 -15.25
CA SER A 33 -18.19 -33.13 -15.64
C SER A 33 -17.05 -33.49 -14.67
N CYS A 34 -16.55 -32.54 -13.88
CA CYS A 34 -15.40 -32.72 -12.98
C CYS A 34 -15.80 -32.58 -11.50
N SER A 35 -15.88 -33.72 -10.81
CA SER A 35 -16.25 -33.76 -9.38
C SER A 35 -15.27 -33.02 -8.47
N VAL A 36 -13.97 -33.02 -8.80
CA VAL A 36 -12.92 -32.32 -8.03
C VAL A 36 -13.18 -30.81 -8.08
N CYS A 37 -13.29 -30.23 -9.28
CA CYS A 37 -13.53 -28.79 -9.45
C CYS A 37 -14.88 -28.37 -8.87
N SER A 38 -15.93 -29.17 -9.04
CA SER A 38 -17.24 -28.92 -8.41
C SER A 38 -17.15 -28.83 -6.89
N SER A 39 -16.41 -29.75 -6.26
CA SER A 39 -16.24 -29.77 -4.81
C SER A 39 -15.44 -28.56 -4.29
N GLU A 40 -14.40 -28.15 -5.02
CA GLU A 40 -13.57 -26.99 -4.69
C GLU A 40 -14.34 -25.67 -4.84
N PHE A 41 -15.10 -25.52 -5.94
CA PHE A 41 -15.95 -24.35 -6.15
C PHE A 41 -16.98 -24.18 -5.03
N LYS A 42 -17.63 -25.28 -4.63
CA LYS A 42 -18.60 -25.28 -3.53
C LYS A 42 -17.97 -24.91 -2.17
N LYS A 43 -16.72 -25.30 -1.90
CA LYS A 43 -15.99 -24.88 -0.69
C LYS A 43 -15.75 -23.38 -0.68
N LEU A 44 -15.37 -22.80 -1.82
CA LEU A 44 -15.20 -21.35 -1.98
C LEU A 44 -16.51 -20.62 -1.70
N GLU A 45 -17.62 -21.04 -2.33
CA GLU A 45 -18.95 -20.46 -2.11
C GLU A 45 -19.35 -20.51 -0.63
N THR A 46 -19.14 -21.67 0.02
CA THR A 46 -19.47 -21.84 1.44
C THR A 46 -18.64 -20.91 2.32
N THR A 47 -17.35 -20.79 2.05
CA THR A 47 -16.43 -19.91 2.81
C THR A 47 -16.87 -18.45 2.69
N LEU A 48 -17.13 -17.99 1.47
CA LEU A 48 -17.58 -16.62 1.22
C LEU A 48 -18.98 -16.36 1.78
N HIS A 49 -19.88 -17.35 1.74
CA HIS A 49 -21.20 -17.24 2.36
C HIS A 49 -21.11 -17.08 3.89
N VAL A 50 -20.22 -17.81 4.56
CA VAL A 50 -19.99 -17.66 6.02
C VAL A 50 -19.44 -16.26 6.33
N MET A 51 -18.54 -15.73 5.50
CA MET A 51 -18.03 -14.37 5.67
C MET A 51 -19.13 -13.32 5.48
N ASN A 52 -20.03 -13.53 4.53
CA ASN A 52 -21.15 -12.62 4.26
C ASN A 52 -22.27 -12.70 5.32
N LYS A 53 -22.40 -13.84 6.01
CA LYS A 53 -23.37 -14.07 7.09
C LYS A 53 -23.05 -13.36 8.40
N ARG A 54 -21.95 -12.61 8.49
CA ARG A 54 -21.72 -11.73 9.63
C ARG A 54 -22.73 -10.59 9.58
N GLU A 55 -23.92 -10.82 10.12
CA GLU A 55 -24.90 -9.77 10.41
C GLU A 55 -24.22 -8.76 11.32
N ARG A 56 -24.04 -7.54 10.81
CA ARG A 56 -23.67 -6.43 11.66
C ARG A 56 -24.87 -6.01 12.45
N VAL A 57 -24.63 -5.67 13.71
CA VAL A 57 -25.54 -4.83 14.46
C VAL A 57 -25.58 -3.50 13.71
N GLU A 58 -26.70 -3.20 13.06
CA GLU A 58 -26.89 -1.88 12.48
C GLU A 58 -26.86 -0.86 13.63
N PRO A 59 -25.99 0.15 13.56
CA PRO A 59 -26.00 1.22 14.55
C PRO A 59 -27.38 1.86 14.58
N ASP A 60 -27.82 2.26 15.78
CA ASP A 60 -29.13 2.86 15.95
C ASP A 60 -29.23 4.25 15.30
N GLU A 61 -30.45 4.77 15.20
CA GLU A 61 -30.69 6.09 14.59
C GLU A 61 -29.96 7.22 15.34
N ALA A 62 -29.77 7.06 16.65
CA ALA A 62 -29.05 8.02 17.48
C ALA A 62 -27.58 8.11 17.06
N TYR A 63 -26.92 6.96 16.85
CA TYR A 63 -25.56 6.89 16.32
C TYR A 63 -25.43 7.62 14.98
N TRP A 64 -26.34 7.34 14.03
CA TRP A 64 -26.30 7.98 12.71
C TRP A 64 -26.52 9.49 12.76
N LYS A 65 -27.42 9.96 13.63
CA LYS A 65 -27.64 11.40 13.85
C LYS A 65 -26.40 12.08 14.40
N GLN A 66 -25.75 11.48 15.39
CA GLN A 66 -24.52 12.01 15.96
C GLN A 66 -23.41 12.06 14.90
N TYR A 67 -23.21 10.96 14.17
CA TYR A 67 -22.22 10.88 13.10
C TYR A 67 -22.46 11.95 12.02
N TRP A 68 -23.71 12.11 11.57
CA TRP A 68 -24.05 13.09 10.54
C TRP A 68 -23.91 14.53 11.02
N ASN A 69 -24.24 14.82 12.28
CA ASN A 69 -24.03 16.15 12.86
C ASN A 69 -22.55 16.51 12.91
N THR A 70 -21.69 15.59 13.34
CA THR A 70 -20.23 15.80 13.35
C THR A 70 -19.70 16.02 11.94
N LEU A 71 -20.10 15.18 10.98
CA LEU A 71 -19.63 15.26 9.60
C LEU A 71 -20.11 16.53 8.89
N SER A 72 -21.38 16.90 9.04
CA SER A 72 -21.94 18.10 8.40
C SER A 72 -21.32 19.39 8.95
N THR A 73 -21.07 19.45 10.26
CA THR A 73 -20.37 20.56 10.89
C THR A 73 -18.95 20.70 10.34
N SER A 74 -18.21 19.60 10.23
CA SER A 74 -16.86 19.60 9.65
C SER A 74 -16.87 20.07 8.18
N LEU A 75 -17.83 19.58 7.38
CA LEU A 75 -17.97 19.98 5.97
C LEU A 75 -18.36 21.46 5.79
N GLU A 76 -19.24 22.00 6.64
CA GLU A 76 -19.66 23.40 6.58
C GLU A 76 -18.54 24.35 7.00
N ASN A 77 -17.76 23.97 8.02
CA ASN A 77 -16.56 24.69 8.43
C ASN A 77 -15.51 24.72 7.30
N ALA A 78 -15.28 23.57 6.65
CA ALA A 78 -14.39 23.47 5.50
C ALA A 78 -14.85 24.35 4.32
N ARG A 79 -16.16 24.36 4.01
CA ARG A 79 -16.71 25.18 2.90
C ARG A 79 -16.67 26.68 3.16
N THR A 80 -16.96 27.10 4.39
CA THR A 80 -17.05 28.52 4.72
C THR A 80 -15.68 29.16 4.92
N GLY A 81 -14.59 28.40 4.83
CA GLY A 81 -13.24 28.87 5.15
C GLY A 81 -13.10 29.24 6.63
N LYS A 82 -14.15 29.00 7.44
CA LYS A 82 -14.08 28.96 8.89
C LYS A 82 -13.45 27.63 9.25
N GLN A 83 -12.17 27.45 8.89
CA GLN A 83 -11.36 26.56 9.70
C GLN A 83 -11.58 27.03 11.14
N PRO A 84 -12.02 26.16 12.07
CA PRO A 84 -11.92 26.50 13.49
C PRO A 84 -10.49 26.93 13.62
N SER A 85 -10.28 28.24 13.87
CA SER A 85 -8.96 28.86 13.84
C SER A 85 -8.10 27.90 14.62
N GLN A 86 -7.23 27.14 13.92
CA GLN A 86 -6.37 26.13 14.53
C GLN A 86 -5.75 26.93 15.64
N GLN A 87 -6.24 26.66 16.85
CA GLN A 87 -6.13 27.58 17.95
C GLN A 87 -4.65 27.65 18.09
N GLN A 88 -4.09 28.77 17.60
CA GLN A 88 -2.69 28.82 17.27
C GLN A 88 -2.07 28.43 18.59
N TYR A 89 -1.53 27.21 18.62
CA TYR A 89 -0.52 26.83 19.57
C TYR A 89 0.66 27.66 19.10
N ASN A 90 0.53 28.97 19.30
CA ASN A 90 1.53 29.88 19.75
C ASN A 90 2.06 29.26 21.04
N ILE A 91 2.71 28.11 20.90
CA ILE A 91 3.99 27.86 21.53
C ILE A 91 4.84 29.00 20.99
N ARG A 92 4.60 30.19 21.54
CA ARG A 92 5.65 31.16 21.75
C ARG A 92 6.66 30.30 22.48
N PHE A 93 7.68 29.86 21.76
CA PHE A 93 8.95 29.52 22.35
C PHE A 93 9.35 30.79 23.08
N ALA A 94 8.79 30.98 24.28
CA ALA A 94 9.26 31.93 25.25
C ALA A 94 10.74 31.63 25.30
N SER A 95 11.54 32.61 24.90
CA SER A 95 12.99 32.53 24.81
C SER A 95 13.48 31.92 26.11
N LEU A 96 13.70 30.60 26.11
CA LEU A 96 14.12 29.90 27.31
C LEU A 96 15.50 30.47 27.60
N PRO A 97 15.71 31.08 28.77
CA PRO A 97 16.98 31.70 29.09
C PRO A 97 18.07 30.66 28.93
N GLY A 98 19.23 31.04 28.36
CA GLY A 98 20.24 30.10 27.87
C GLY A 98 20.72 29.05 28.89
N TRP A 99 20.51 29.28 30.19
CA TRP A 99 20.79 28.33 31.27
C TRP A 99 19.88 27.09 31.26
N ALA A 100 18.66 27.18 30.71
CA ALA A 100 17.69 26.08 30.69
C ALA A 100 18.20 24.88 29.87
N TYR A 101 18.91 25.13 28.77
CA TYR A 101 19.54 24.08 27.97
C TYR A 101 20.66 23.37 28.73
N GLY A 102 21.40 24.09 29.58
CA GLY A 102 22.42 23.50 30.44
C GLY A 102 21.84 22.53 31.47
N VAL A 103 20.70 22.89 32.07
CA VAL A 103 20.01 22.03 33.04
C VAL A 103 19.40 20.80 32.35
N ALA A 104 18.80 20.97 31.18
CA ALA A 104 18.24 19.86 30.40
C ALA A 104 19.32 18.85 29.96
N ALA A 105 20.48 19.33 29.49
CA ALA A 105 21.61 18.48 29.12
C ALA A 105 22.15 17.69 30.32
N MET A 106 22.29 18.33 31.48
CA MET A 106 22.69 17.65 32.73
C MET A 106 21.70 16.57 33.16
N LEU A 107 20.39 16.84 33.05
CA LEU A 107 19.35 15.86 33.37
C LEU A 107 19.38 14.65 32.43
N LEU A 108 19.55 14.87 31.13
CA LEU A 108 19.67 13.77 30.15
C LEU A 108 20.92 12.90 30.42
N ILE A 109 22.05 13.52 30.77
CA ILE A 109 23.27 12.79 31.15
C ILE A 109 23.05 11.99 32.45
N ALA A 110 22.42 12.59 33.46
CA ALA A 110 22.14 11.93 34.73
C ALA A 110 21.19 10.74 34.56
N VAL A 111 20.13 10.88 33.75
CA VAL A 111 19.19 9.81 33.43
C VAL A 111 19.89 8.70 32.62
N GLY A 112 20.72 9.06 31.64
CA GLY A 112 21.51 8.10 30.87
C GLY A 112 22.47 7.28 31.74
N LEU A 113 23.19 7.93 32.66
CA LEU A 113 24.08 7.24 33.61
C LEU A 113 23.31 6.36 34.60
N TYR A 114 22.15 6.82 35.06
CA TYR A 114 21.30 6.06 35.97
C TYR A 114 20.75 4.79 35.32
N LEU A 115 20.22 4.90 34.10
CA LEU A 115 19.75 3.76 33.31
C LEU A 115 20.88 2.81 32.93
N GLY A 116 22.05 3.34 32.57
CA GLY A 116 23.24 2.54 32.27
C GLY A 116 23.68 1.68 33.47
N LYS A 117 23.70 2.27 34.67
CA LYS A 117 24.03 1.51 35.89
C LYS A 117 22.98 0.46 36.24
N PHE A 118 21.70 0.73 36.00
CA PHE A 118 20.61 -0.19 36.31
C PHE A 118 20.58 -1.41 35.37
N LEU A 119 20.90 -1.22 34.08
CA LEU A 119 20.87 -2.28 33.08
C LEU A 119 22.17 -3.09 32.98
N TYR A 120 23.31 -2.55 33.44
CA TYR A 120 24.63 -3.19 33.40
C TYR A 120 25.15 -3.61 34.80
N SER A 121 24.28 -4.14 35.68
CA SER A 121 24.79 -4.84 36.86
C SER A 121 25.32 -6.22 36.41
N PRO A 122 26.64 -6.46 36.40
CA PRO A 122 27.16 -7.77 36.05
C PRO A 122 26.68 -8.78 37.10
N GLU A 123 26.03 -9.83 36.63
CA GLU A 123 25.69 -11.00 37.43
C GLU A 123 26.96 -11.48 38.15
N PRO A 124 26.94 -11.66 39.49
CA PRO A 124 28.11 -12.08 40.23
C PRO A 124 28.52 -13.46 39.71
N ALA A 125 29.74 -13.54 39.16
CA ALA A 125 30.31 -14.76 38.63
C ALA A 125 30.32 -15.86 39.71
N GLU A 126 29.33 -16.76 39.65
CA GLU A 126 29.33 -17.97 40.44
C GLU A 126 30.42 -18.93 39.94
N HIS A 127 31.23 -19.34 40.90
CA HIS A 127 32.21 -20.40 40.91
C HIS A 127 31.78 -21.65 40.10
N GLN A 128 32.47 -21.94 38.99
CA GLN A 128 32.50 -23.29 38.41
C GLN A 128 33.75 -24.03 38.92
N GLN A 129 33.57 -24.81 39.98
CA GLN A 129 34.45 -25.92 40.31
C GLN A 129 34.03 -27.16 39.50
N GLU A 130 34.91 -27.53 38.57
CA GLU A 130 35.46 -28.89 38.41
C GLU A 130 34.48 -30.07 38.49
N ILE A 131 33.99 -30.55 37.34
CA ILE A 131 33.87 -32.00 37.10
C ILE A 131 34.43 -32.33 35.71
N VAL A 132 35.57 -33.00 35.76
CA VAL A 132 36.25 -33.75 34.71
C VAL A 132 35.35 -34.91 34.24
N SER A 133 35.16 -35.07 32.92
CA SER A 133 35.45 -36.32 32.19
C SER A 133 34.77 -36.38 30.80
N ASN A 134 35.64 -36.55 29.80
CA ASN A 134 35.54 -37.44 28.64
C ASN A 134 34.58 -37.16 27.46
N ASP A 135 35.27 -37.17 26.31
CA ASP A 135 34.89 -37.72 25.01
C ASP A 135 34.17 -36.85 23.98
N THR A 136 34.71 -36.98 22.76
CA THR A 136 34.14 -36.78 21.41
C THR A 136 34.69 -35.54 20.70
N VAL A 137 35.85 -35.58 20.01
CA VAL A 137 36.16 -36.27 18.73
C VAL A 137 35.29 -35.78 17.56
N LEU A 138 35.97 -35.27 16.50
CA LEU A 138 35.49 -34.76 15.21
C LEU A 138 34.78 -33.38 15.23
N ASN A 139 35.45 -32.34 14.73
CA ASN A 139 35.20 -31.82 13.37
C ASN A 139 36.03 -30.55 13.12
N GLU A 140 37.31 -30.72 12.74
CA GLU A 140 38.24 -29.62 12.45
C GLU A 140 38.77 -29.74 11.01
N GLN A 141 37.87 -29.90 10.04
CA GLN A 141 38.28 -30.15 8.66
C GLN A 141 37.31 -29.57 7.63
N GLN A 142 37.09 -28.25 7.65
CA GLN A 142 36.55 -27.50 6.50
C GLN A 142 36.69 -25.97 6.68
N ARG A 143 37.92 -25.47 6.76
CA ARG A 143 38.19 -24.03 6.66
C ARG A 143 39.49 -23.71 5.93
N THR A 144 39.69 -24.32 4.76
CA THR A 144 40.72 -23.89 3.80
C THR A 144 40.24 -24.19 2.38
N LYS A 145 39.57 -23.21 1.75
CA LYS A 145 39.55 -22.98 0.30
C LYS A 145 38.53 -21.88 -0.02
N ASN A 146 39.02 -20.68 -0.25
CA ASN A 146 38.77 -19.86 -1.44
C ASN A 146 39.17 -18.43 -1.13
N GLU A 147 40.46 -18.22 -1.29
CA GLU A 147 41.06 -16.91 -1.51
C GLU A 147 41.23 -16.72 -3.03
N VAL A 148 41.22 -15.45 -3.45
CA VAL A 148 41.70 -14.90 -4.72
C VAL A 148 40.73 -15.00 -5.91
N GLN A 149 40.22 -13.87 -6.40
CA GLN A 149 40.89 -13.11 -7.49
C GLN A 149 40.07 -11.90 -8.02
N SER A 150 40.77 -10.76 -8.12
CA SER A 150 40.64 -9.63 -9.07
C SER A 150 39.51 -8.60 -8.88
N THR A 151 39.79 -7.31 -8.59
CA THR A 151 40.33 -6.23 -9.48
C THR A 151 39.42 -6.05 -10.72
N GLU A 152 38.84 -4.89 -11.08
CA GLU A 152 39.56 -3.70 -11.54
C GLU A 152 38.57 -2.62 -12.11
N VAL A 153 38.92 -1.34 -11.92
CA VAL A 153 38.68 -0.13 -12.77
C VAL A 153 37.30 0.54 -12.88
N GLN A 154 37.27 1.77 -12.34
CA GLN A 154 36.40 2.91 -12.71
C GLN A 154 36.94 3.63 -13.95
N PRO A 155 36.07 4.27 -14.75
CA PRO A 155 36.46 5.43 -15.57
C PRO A 155 35.78 6.75 -15.13
N PRO A 156 36.30 7.90 -15.61
CA PRO A 156 36.25 9.16 -14.90
C PRO A 156 35.11 10.10 -15.31
N ILE A 157 34.92 11.07 -14.42
CA ILE A 157 34.19 12.33 -14.57
C ILE A 157 34.75 13.14 -15.75
N SER A 158 33.87 13.68 -16.60
CA SER A 158 34.19 14.83 -17.45
C SER A 158 33.04 15.84 -17.46
N GLN A 159 33.42 17.09 -17.23
CA GLN A 159 32.59 18.29 -17.18
C GLN A 159 32.38 18.91 -18.57
N GLN A 160 31.48 19.90 -18.60
CA GLN A 160 31.29 20.98 -19.58
C GLN A 160 30.55 20.62 -20.88
N ASP A 161 29.38 21.25 -21.10
CA ASP A 161 29.34 22.39 -22.03
C ASP A 161 28.08 23.27 -21.80
N GLN A 162 28.29 24.58 -21.79
CA GLN A 162 27.25 25.62 -21.83
C GLN A 162 27.18 26.13 -23.26
N GLY A 163 26.00 26.17 -23.87
CA GLY A 163 25.86 26.71 -25.22
C GLY A 163 24.43 27.11 -25.55
N GLN A 164 24.17 28.42 -25.43
CA GLN A 164 22.99 29.11 -25.95
C GLN A 164 22.85 28.91 -27.47
N THR A 165 21.61 28.85 -27.98
CA THR A 165 21.11 29.73 -29.06
C THR A 165 19.65 29.41 -29.42
N LEU A 166 18.79 30.41 -29.33
CA LEU A 166 17.60 30.59 -30.19
C LEU A 166 18.10 31.28 -31.48
N PRO A 167 17.48 31.08 -32.67
CA PRO A 167 16.27 31.85 -32.97
C PRO A 167 15.23 31.17 -33.89
N GLU A 168 14.11 31.88 -34.03
CA GLU A 168 12.99 31.73 -34.97
C GLU A 168 13.39 31.40 -36.43
N HIS A 169 12.58 30.58 -37.11
CA HIS A 169 11.70 31.02 -38.21
C HIS A 169 11.04 29.84 -38.96
N SER A 170 9.73 30.01 -39.18
CA SER A 170 8.98 29.73 -40.43
C SER A 170 8.70 28.30 -40.91
N ALA A 171 7.40 27.99 -40.87
CA ALA A 171 6.55 27.35 -41.89
C ALA A 171 7.16 26.30 -42.86
N ALA A 172 6.73 25.05 -42.73
CA ALA A 172 6.27 24.25 -43.88
C ALA A 172 5.43 23.05 -43.43
N ARG A 173 4.29 22.92 -44.10
CA ARG A 173 3.30 21.87 -44.05
C ARG A 173 3.91 20.54 -44.53
N THR A 174 3.82 19.49 -43.73
CA THR A 174 3.87 18.11 -44.25
C THR A 174 2.86 17.25 -43.50
N THR A 175 1.71 17.08 -44.16
CA THR A 175 0.72 16.06 -43.84
C THR A 175 1.36 14.69 -44.01
N THR A 176 1.82 14.10 -42.92
CA THR A 176 2.12 12.67 -42.85
C THR A 176 1.04 12.00 -42.00
N SER A 177 0.35 11.07 -42.64
CA SER A 177 -0.64 10.17 -42.06
C SER A 177 -0.06 9.46 -40.84
N ASN A 178 -0.39 9.95 -39.64
CA ASN A 178 0.01 9.33 -38.40
C ASN A 178 -0.94 8.18 -38.07
N THR A 179 -0.59 6.99 -38.56
CA THR A 179 -1.17 5.71 -38.20
C THR A 179 -1.02 5.47 -36.70
N LYS A 180 -2.03 5.90 -35.93
CA LYS A 180 -2.54 5.31 -34.69
C LYS A 180 -1.58 4.36 -33.94
N ARG A 181 -0.53 4.91 -33.32
CA ARG A 181 0.16 4.27 -32.18
C ARG A 181 -0.59 4.63 -30.90
N VAL A 182 -1.58 3.83 -30.51
CA VAL A 182 -2.34 3.99 -29.25
C VAL A 182 -1.63 3.32 -28.06
N THR A 183 -0.48 2.67 -28.25
CA THR A 183 0.09 1.74 -27.27
C THR A 183 1.07 2.26 -26.20
N PRO A 184 1.47 3.55 -26.08
CA PRO A 184 2.26 3.98 -24.92
C PRO A 184 1.42 4.48 -23.72
N ILE A 185 0.19 4.96 -23.92
CA ILE A 185 -0.58 5.66 -22.86
C ILE A 185 -1.23 4.67 -21.87
N ILE A 186 -1.73 3.53 -22.36
CA ILE A 186 -2.47 2.55 -21.54
C ILE A 186 -1.57 1.95 -20.45
N ASN A 187 -0.31 1.65 -20.78
CA ASN A 187 0.66 1.14 -19.78
C ASN A 187 1.03 2.16 -18.70
N VAL A 188 0.86 3.46 -18.96
CA VAL A 188 1.18 4.51 -17.99
C VAL A 188 0.06 4.59 -16.94
N VAL A 189 -1.21 4.59 -17.38
CA VAL A 189 -2.36 4.62 -16.48
C VAL A 189 -2.39 3.39 -15.57
N ASP A 190 -2.15 2.19 -16.12
CA ASP A 190 -2.09 0.95 -15.34
C ASP A 190 -0.97 1.00 -14.28
N LYS A 191 0.18 1.61 -14.62
CA LYS A 191 1.32 1.76 -13.71
C LYS A 191 1.03 2.76 -12.60
N GLU A 192 0.38 3.87 -12.92
CA GLU A 192 -0.05 4.89 -11.97
C GLU A 192 -1.08 4.31 -11.00
N ALA A 193 -2.09 3.60 -11.50
CA ALA A 193 -3.07 2.93 -10.66
C ALA A 193 -2.43 1.92 -9.70
N ARG A 194 -1.47 1.12 -10.18
CA ARG A 194 -0.72 0.21 -9.32
C ARG A 194 0.10 0.92 -8.25
N SER A 195 0.75 2.04 -8.61
CA SER A 195 1.51 2.87 -7.67
C SER A 195 0.60 3.43 -6.57
N TYR A 196 -0.55 3.97 -6.97
CA TYR A 196 -1.58 4.48 -6.07
C TYR A 196 -2.09 3.41 -5.10
N LEU A 197 -2.47 2.24 -5.61
CA LEU A 197 -2.97 1.13 -4.79
C LEU A 197 -1.92 0.64 -3.78
N ASN A 198 -0.66 0.52 -4.20
CA ASN A 198 0.43 0.11 -3.31
C ASN A 198 0.71 1.14 -2.21
N ARG A 199 0.73 2.43 -2.53
CA ARG A 199 0.90 3.49 -1.52
C ARG A 199 -0.28 3.54 -0.55
N SER A 200 -1.50 3.37 -1.05
CA SER A 200 -2.71 3.26 -0.23
C SER A 200 -2.63 2.05 0.70
N LYS A 201 -2.20 0.89 0.22
CA LYS A 201 -1.99 -0.33 1.01
C LYS A 201 -1.00 -0.12 2.15
N ILE A 202 0.17 0.49 1.87
CA ILE A 202 1.19 0.75 2.88
C ILE A 202 0.64 1.68 3.97
N MET A 203 -0.09 2.73 3.57
CA MET A 203 -0.69 3.66 4.54
C MET A 203 -1.75 2.96 5.40
N LEU A 204 -2.66 2.19 4.78
CA LEU A 204 -3.69 1.45 5.50
C LEU A 204 -3.12 0.37 6.44
N LEU A 205 -2.03 -0.30 6.05
CA LEU A 205 -1.31 -1.21 6.93
C LEU A 205 -0.66 -0.47 8.11
N GLY A 206 -0.13 0.73 7.87
CA GLY A 206 0.37 1.60 8.93
C GLY A 206 -0.73 1.99 9.90
N LEU A 207 -1.92 2.30 9.40
CA LEU A 207 -3.10 2.65 10.19
C LEU A 207 -3.61 1.47 11.02
N VAL A 208 -3.81 0.30 10.41
CA VAL A 208 -4.35 -0.87 11.13
C VAL A 208 -3.38 -1.36 12.21
N ASN A 209 -2.07 -1.23 11.97
CA ASN A 209 -1.04 -1.65 12.92
C ASN A 209 -0.57 -0.54 13.88
N SER A 210 -1.07 0.70 13.76
CA SER A 210 -0.65 1.78 14.67
C SER A 210 -1.43 1.73 15.97
N ASP A 211 -0.68 1.77 17.08
CA ASP A 211 -1.23 1.92 18.42
C ASP A 211 -1.90 3.29 18.56
N GLU A 212 -3.03 3.34 19.25
CA GLU A 212 -3.92 4.50 19.32
C GLU A 212 -3.33 5.69 20.11
N GLU A 213 -2.19 5.49 20.78
CA GLU A 213 -1.59 6.45 21.71
C GLU A 213 -0.49 7.34 21.09
N ASP A 214 -0.23 7.25 19.78
CA ASP A 214 0.78 8.08 19.10
C ASP A 214 0.15 9.14 18.16
N PRO A 215 -0.13 10.37 18.64
CA PRO A 215 -0.64 11.47 17.82
C PRO A 215 0.24 11.84 16.62
N LEU A 216 1.57 11.66 16.73
CA LEU A 216 2.50 11.98 15.64
C LEU A 216 2.32 11.02 14.45
N SER A 217 1.85 9.80 14.71
CA SER A 217 1.52 8.84 13.67
C SER A 217 0.28 9.27 12.87
N LEU A 218 -0.71 9.88 13.52
CA LEU A 218 -1.96 10.32 12.91
C LEU A 218 -1.74 11.50 11.96
N SER A 219 -1.03 12.55 12.39
CA SER A 219 -0.71 13.71 11.53
C SER A 219 -0.06 13.30 10.21
N ARG A 220 0.89 12.36 10.28
CA ARG A 220 1.58 11.82 9.10
C ARG A 220 0.63 11.02 8.21
N GLN A 221 -0.26 10.22 8.79
CA GLN A 221 -1.27 9.47 8.03
C GLN A 221 -2.26 10.41 7.33
N GLN A 222 -2.64 11.52 7.94
CA GLN A 222 -3.49 12.55 7.32
C GLN A 222 -2.82 13.25 6.15
N GLU A 223 -1.54 13.57 6.25
CA GLU A 223 -0.80 14.16 5.14
C GLU A 223 -0.74 13.20 3.94
N VAL A 224 -0.45 11.93 4.21
CA VAL A 224 -0.43 10.89 3.17
C VAL A 224 -1.82 10.67 2.59
N SER A 225 -2.89 10.68 3.39
CA SER A 225 -4.26 10.51 2.89
C SER A 225 -4.68 11.66 1.97
N ARG A 226 -4.36 12.92 2.33
CA ARG A 226 -4.61 14.10 1.48
C ARG A 226 -3.86 14.02 0.15
N SER A 227 -2.60 13.57 0.18
CA SER A 227 -1.82 13.35 -1.05
C SER A 227 -2.45 12.28 -1.95
N LEU A 228 -2.90 11.17 -1.37
CA LEU A 228 -3.55 10.09 -2.12
C LEU A 228 -4.91 10.53 -2.69
N LEU A 229 -5.70 11.34 -1.98
CA LEU A 229 -6.96 11.89 -2.50
C LEU A 229 -6.75 12.70 -3.77
N GLN A 230 -5.70 13.54 -3.82
CA GLN A 230 -5.38 14.29 -5.03
C GLN A 230 -5.01 13.37 -6.20
N GLU A 231 -4.21 12.33 -5.94
CA GLU A 231 -3.86 11.33 -6.96
C GLU A 231 -5.09 10.57 -7.47
N ALA A 232 -6.05 10.26 -6.59
CA ALA A 232 -7.30 9.61 -6.97
C ALA A 232 -8.17 10.49 -7.89
N ILE A 233 -8.24 11.80 -7.61
CA ILE A 233 -8.96 12.78 -8.44
C ILE A 233 -8.39 12.83 -9.85
N ASP A 234 -7.06 12.80 -9.98
CA ASP A 234 -6.38 12.84 -11.29
C ASP A 234 -6.46 11.50 -12.05
N LEU A 235 -6.40 10.39 -11.32
CA LEU A 235 -6.33 9.06 -11.90
C LEU A 235 -7.70 8.53 -12.35
N LYS A 236 -8.76 8.75 -11.56
CA LYS A 236 -10.10 8.20 -11.79
C LYS A 236 -10.71 8.53 -13.16
N PRO A 237 -10.65 9.78 -13.68
CA PRO A 237 -11.18 10.13 -15.00
C PRO A 237 -10.48 9.41 -16.16
N ARG A 238 -9.25 8.92 -15.94
CA ARG A 238 -8.41 8.27 -16.95
C ARG A 238 -8.65 6.76 -17.02
N LEU A 239 -9.38 6.19 -16.06
CA LEU A 239 -9.76 4.78 -16.01
C LEU A 239 -11.09 4.55 -16.75
N ILE A 240 -11.02 4.46 -18.08
CA ILE A 240 -12.19 4.44 -18.97
C ILE A 240 -12.47 3.02 -19.49
N GLU A 241 -11.46 2.15 -19.49
CA GLU A 241 -11.57 0.83 -20.11
C GLU A 241 -12.43 -0.15 -19.28
N THR A 242 -13.09 -1.10 -19.94
CA THR A 242 -14.00 -2.05 -19.29
C THR A 242 -13.30 -2.94 -18.26
N ASP A 243 -12.03 -3.29 -18.51
CA ASP A 243 -11.20 -4.08 -17.59
C ASP A 243 -10.72 -3.28 -16.37
N GLN A 244 -10.73 -1.94 -16.45
CA GLN A 244 -10.34 -1.00 -15.39
C GLN A 244 -11.49 -0.61 -14.45
N LYS A 245 -12.74 -1.03 -14.72
CA LYS A 245 -13.92 -0.70 -13.89
C LYS A 245 -13.73 -1.06 -12.42
N ARG A 246 -13.14 -2.23 -12.14
CA ARG A 246 -12.92 -2.71 -10.78
C ARG A 246 -11.86 -1.89 -10.04
N VAL A 247 -10.78 -1.53 -10.72
CA VAL A 247 -9.75 -0.63 -10.19
C VAL A 247 -10.36 0.73 -9.86
N LYS A 248 -11.21 1.25 -10.76
CA LYS A 248 -11.93 2.50 -10.54
C LYS A 248 -12.84 2.42 -9.31
N GLN A 249 -13.63 1.36 -9.17
CA GLN A 249 -14.48 1.15 -8.00
C GLN A 249 -13.67 1.04 -6.70
N LEU A 250 -12.53 0.34 -6.74
CA LEU A 250 -11.62 0.26 -5.60
C LEU A 250 -11.04 1.63 -5.23
N ILE A 251 -10.69 2.46 -6.21
CA ILE A 251 -10.24 3.84 -5.98
C ILE A 251 -11.36 4.68 -5.35
N GLU A 252 -12.61 4.53 -5.79
CA GLU A 252 -13.77 5.23 -5.20
C GLU A 252 -14.02 4.78 -3.75
N GLU A 253 -13.90 3.49 -3.45
CA GLU A 253 -13.98 2.98 -2.07
C GLU A 253 -12.86 3.53 -1.19
N LEU A 254 -11.63 3.58 -1.72
CA LEU A 254 -10.47 4.16 -1.06
C LEU A 254 -10.65 5.66 -0.82
N GLU A 255 -11.17 6.40 -1.78
CA GLU A 255 -11.41 7.85 -1.67
C GLU A 255 -12.26 8.18 -0.46
N VAL A 256 -13.32 7.41 -0.20
CA VAL A 256 -14.18 7.60 0.98
C VAL A 256 -13.39 7.41 2.28
N ILE A 257 -12.56 6.37 2.37
CA ILE A 257 -11.76 6.05 3.55
C ILE A 257 -10.67 7.11 3.76
N LEU A 258 -9.97 7.49 2.69
CA LEU A 258 -8.94 8.51 2.71
C LEU A 258 -9.50 9.89 3.10
N LEU A 259 -10.71 10.21 2.64
CA LEU A 259 -11.42 11.44 2.99
C LEU A 259 -11.78 11.46 4.47
N GLN A 260 -12.26 10.34 5.02
CA GLN A 260 -12.51 10.22 6.45
C GLN A 260 -11.23 10.45 7.24
N LEU A 261 -10.12 9.77 6.87
CA LEU A 261 -8.83 9.94 7.53
C LEU A 261 -8.29 11.37 7.46
N ALA A 262 -8.42 12.03 6.30
CA ALA A 262 -7.96 13.40 6.10
C ALA A 262 -8.67 14.43 6.99
N ASN A 263 -9.85 14.08 7.51
CA ASN A 263 -10.74 14.97 8.28
C ASN A 263 -10.83 14.62 9.77
N ILE A 264 -10.06 13.65 10.27
CA ILE A 264 -10.00 13.32 11.71
C ILE A 264 -9.33 14.47 12.47
N GLU A 265 -9.85 14.88 13.62
CA GLU A 265 -9.22 15.91 14.45
C GLU A 265 -8.16 15.28 15.40
N GLU A 266 -6.94 15.83 15.44
CA GLU A 266 -5.75 15.21 16.05
C GLU A 266 -5.85 14.94 17.56
N GLU A 267 -6.69 15.67 18.30
CA GLU A 267 -6.70 15.65 19.78
C GLU A 267 -7.94 14.97 20.38
N SER A 268 -8.92 14.49 19.59
CA SER A 268 -10.22 14.05 20.16
C SER A 268 -10.91 12.88 19.46
N ASP A 269 -10.41 12.41 18.32
CA ASP A 269 -11.16 11.51 17.44
C ASP A 269 -10.61 10.07 17.38
N LEU A 270 -10.06 9.55 18.50
CA LEU A 270 -9.71 8.12 18.60
C LEU A 270 -10.87 7.19 18.18
N PRO A 271 -12.15 7.46 18.57
CA PRO A 271 -13.28 6.68 18.08
C PRO A 271 -13.48 6.76 16.57
N ALA A 272 -13.14 7.89 15.93
CA ALA A 272 -13.23 8.03 14.48
C ALA A 272 -12.13 7.23 13.77
N VAL A 273 -10.91 7.22 14.33
CA VAL A 273 -9.82 6.37 13.83
C VAL A 273 -10.21 4.90 13.90
N GLU A 274 -10.76 4.45 15.03
CA GLU A 274 -11.24 3.07 15.19
C GLU A 274 -12.37 2.74 14.20
N LEU A 275 -13.29 3.67 13.96
CA LEU A 275 -14.34 3.51 12.96
C LEU A 275 -13.77 3.35 11.55
N VAL A 276 -12.72 4.10 11.20
CA VAL A 276 -12.04 3.94 9.92
C VAL A 276 -11.31 2.59 9.85
N LYS A 277 -10.58 2.19 10.90
CA LYS A 277 -9.92 0.87 10.98
C LYS A 277 -10.95 -0.25 10.74
N LYS A 278 -12.08 -0.19 11.44
CA LYS A 278 -13.21 -1.10 11.24
C LYS A 278 -13.70 -1.06 9.79
N GLY A 279 -13.93 0.12 9.22
CA GLY A 279 -14.38 0.27 7.83
C GLY A 279 -13.42 -0.35 6.78
N VAL A 280 -12.11 -0.26 7.02
CA VAL A 280 -11.07 -0.87 6.16
C VAL A 280 -11.14 -2.40 6.19
N ASP A 281 -11.25 -2.98 7.38
CA ASP A 281 -11.37 -4.43 7.58
C ASP A 281 -12.70 -4.96 7.02
N GLU A 282 -13.76 -4.26 7.35
CA GLU A 282 -15.14 -4.54 6.97
C GLU A 282 -15.36 -4.62 5.47
N LYS A 283 -14.75 -3.69 4.72
CA LYS A 283 -14.81 -3.69 3.25
C LYS A 283 -13.71 -4.56 2.62
N SER A 284 -12.88 -5.21 3.45
CA SER A 284 -11.76 -6.05 3.02
C SER A 284 -10.86 -5.33 2.02
N ILE A 285 -10.60 -4.05 2.25
CA ILE A 285 -9.92 -3.17 1.28
C ILE A 285 -8.52 -3.70 0.95
N LEU A 286 -7.77 -4.13 1.97
CA LEU A 286 -6.43 -4.69 1.79
C LEU A 286 -6.44 -5.96 0.91
N LEU A 287 -7.47 -6.80 1.06
CA LEU A 287 -7.65 -7.98 0.21
C LEU A 287 -7.98 -7.57 -1.23
N LYS A 288 -8.92 -6.64 -1.43
CA LYS A 288 -9.28 -6.13 -2.76
C LYS A 288 -8.08 -5.53 -3.49
N ILE A 289 -7.25 -4.74 -2.79
CA ILE A 289 -5.99 -4.23 -3.34
C ILE A 289 -5.07 -5.38 -3.76
N ASN A 290 -4.86 -6.36 -2.89
CA ASN A 290 -3.97 -7.49 -3.19
C ASN A 290 -4.45 -8.31 -4.41
N MET A 291 -5.77 -8.50 -4.54
CA MET A 291 -6.36 -9.17 -5.70
C MET A 291 -6.15 -8.39 -7.00
N GLU A 292 -6.34 -7.06 -6.98
CA GLU A 292 -6.05 -6.21 -8.14
C GLU A 292 -4.56 -6.21 -8.52
N GLU A 293 -3.66 -6.18 -7.54
CA GLU A 293 -2.22 -6.27 -7.80
C GLU A 293 -1.85 -7.58 -8.51
N MET A 294 -2.39 -8.71 -8.05
CA MET A 294 -2.17 -10.02 -8.66
C MET A 294 -2.70 -10.08 -10.10
N ARG A 295 -3.89 -9.52 -10.34
CA ARG A 295 -4.51 -9.46 -11.68
C ARG A 295 -3.69 -8.61 -12.64
N MET A 296 -3.26 -7.42 -12.21
CA MET A 296 -2.40 -6.54 -13.01
C MET A 296 -1.06 -7.20 -13.34
N MET A 297 -0.51 -8.05 -12.47
CA MET A 297 0.70 -8.83 -12.76
C MET A 297 0.44 -9.87 -13.85
N LYS A 298 -0.67 -10.63 -13.76
CA LYS A 298 -1.06 -11.63 -14.76
C LYS A 298 -1.25 -11.01 -16.16
N ASN A 299 -1.93 -9.86 -16.24
CA ASN A 299 -2.15 -9.14 -17.49
C ASN A 299 -0.86 -8.58 -18.12
N LYS A 300 0.12 -8.19 -17.31
CA LYS A 300 1.42 -7.72 -17.81
C LYS A 300 2.20 -8.85 -18.47
N ASP A 301 2.15 -10.06 -17.90
CA ASP A 301 2.86 -11.22 -18.41
C ASP A 301 2.22 -11.78 -19.69
N SER A 302 0.89 -11.73 -19.80
CA SER A 302 0.18 -12.10 -21.02
C SER A 302 0.48 -11.15 -22.19
N ARG A 303 0.48 -9.83 -21.96
CA ARG A 303 0.85 -8.80 -22.96
C ARG A 303 2.31 -8.96 -23.43
N LYS A 304 3.26 -9.22 -22.52
CA LYS A 304 4.66 -9.48 -22.92
C LYS A 304 4.82 -10.73 -23.80
N LYS A 305 4.03 -11.78 -23.55
CA LYS A 305 4.06 -13.01 -24.35
C LYS A 305 3.48 -12.79 -25.76
N SER A 306 2.42 -12.00 -25.90
CA SER A 306 1.86 -11.67 -27.22
C SER A 306 2.84 -10.86 -28.06
N ASP A 307 3.48 -9.84 -27.48
CA ASP A 307 4.44 -8.98 -28.19
C ASP A 307 5.66 -9.75 -28.68
N LYS A 308 6.13 -10.73 -27.88
CA LYS A 308 7.25 -11.60 -28.26
C LYS A 308 6.87 -12.52 -29.43
N LYS A 309 5.66 -13.09 -29.40
CA LYS A 309 5.14 -13.98 -30.45
C LYS A 309 4.91 -13.23 -31.76
N GLU A 310 4.43 -11.99 -31.70
CA GLU A 310 4.26 -11.14 -32.89
C GLU A 310 5.60 -10.76 -33.54
N LYS A 311 6.64 -10.43 -32.74
CA LYS A 311 7.98 -10.16 -33.28
C LYS A 311 8.62 -11.39 -33.91
N GLN A 312 8.35 -12.58 -33.39
CA GLN A 312 8.90 -13.83 -33.88
C GLN A 312 8.26 -14.30 -35.20
N ASN A 313 7.01 -13.90 -35.48
CA ASN A 313 6.32 -14.17 -36.75
C ASN A 313 6.65 -13.17 -37.87
N ARG A 314 7.40 -12.09 -37.57
CA ARG A 314 7.82 -11.07 -38.55
C ARG A 314 9.24 -11.27 -39.08
N LEU A 315 9.95 -12.30 -38.61
CA LEU A 315 11.27 -12.74 -39.06
C LEU A 315 11.12 -14.03 -39.87
#